data_AF-A0A2V8U4E2-F1
#
_entry.id   AF-A0A2V8U4E2-F1
#
_cell.length_a   1.000
_cell.length_b   1.000
_cell.length_c   1.000
_cell.angle_alpha   90.00
_cell.angle_beta   90.00
_cell.angle_gamma   90.00
#
_symmetry.space_group_name_H-M   'P 1'
#
loop_
_entity.id
_entity.type
_entity.pdbx_description
1 polymer ?
#
loop_
_entity_poly.entity_id
_entity_poly.type
_entity_poly.pdbx_seq_one_letter_code
_entity_poly.pdbx_strand_id
1 'polypeptide(L)'
;MNRRVRILAFVADVRPLYHEANVVVVPTLESAGTNVKVLEALAMERAVVSTASGCAGLGLEHGVTAWIADTAAELAAGLYTVLGDAGLRMRMARAGR
;
A
#
# COMPACT_ATOMS: atom_id res chain seq x y z
N MET A 1 -12.36 -20.07 10.38
CA MET A 1 -12.03 -18.77 9.73
C MET A 1 -10.94 -18.09 10.56
N ASN A 2 -9.84 -17.62 9.95
CA ASN A 2 -8.74 -16.99 10.68
C ASN A 2 -9.14 -15.58 11.14
N ARG A 3 -9.10 -15.31 12.45
CA ARG A 3 -9.54 -14.04 13.05
C ARG A 3 -8.69 -12.83 12.61
N ARG A 4 -7.53 -13.07 11.98
CA ARG A 4 -6.61 -12.05 11.43
C ARG A 4 -6.92 -11.63 9.99
N VAL A 5 -7.89 -12.26 9.34
CA VAL A 5 -8.28 -11.95 7.95
C VAL A 5 -9.77 -11.66 7.90
N ARG A 6 -10.14 -10.49 7.39
CA ARG A 6 -11.53 -10.07 7.14
C ARG A 6 -11.72 -9.92 5.63
N ILE A 7 -12.68 -10.66 5.07
CA ILE A 7 -13.09 -10.53 3.67
C ILE A 7 -14.35 -9.68 3.66
N LEU A 8 -14.30 -8.51 3.02
CA LEU A 8 -15.39 -7.52 3.03
C LEU A 8 -16.28 -7.58 1.78
N ALA A 9 -15.94 -8.41 0.79
CA ALA A 9 -16.60 -8.47 -0.51
C ALA A 9 -16.68 -7.08 -1.18
N PHE A 10 -17.85 -6.68 -1.69
CA PHE A 10 -18.05 -5.38 -2.29
C PHE A 10 -18.17 -4.29 -1.23
N VAL A 11 -17.39 -3.23 -1.39
CA VAL A 11 -17.39 -2.06 -0.51
C VAL A 11 -17.63 -0.83 -1.37
N ALA A 12 -18.79 -0.18 -1.18
CA ALA A 12 -19.16 1.02 -1.95
C ALA A 12 -18.34 2.26 -1.55
N ASP A 13 -17.92 2.35 -0.29
CA ASP A 13 -17.07 3.43 0.22
C ASP A 13 -15.87 2.85 0.98
N VAL A 14 -14.69 2.97 0.38
CA VAL A 14 -13.43 2.45 0.92
C VAL A 14 -12.73 3.43 1.89
N ARG A 15 -13.18 4.68 1.99
CA ARG A 15 -12.53 5.70 2.84
C ARG A 15 -12.45 5.28 4.32
N PRO A 16 -13.50 4.70 4.94
CA PRO A 16 -13.40 4.21 6.32
C PRO A 16 -12.31 3.14 6.48
N LEU A 17 -12.12 2.29 5.47
CA LEU A 17 -11.10 1.24 5.49
C LEU A 17 -9.68 1.82 5.42
N TYR A 18 -9.48 2.85 4.61
CA TYR A 18 -8.21 3.58 4.60
C TYR A 18 -7.95 4.29 5.93
N HIS A 19 -8.97 4.88 6.57
CA HIS A 19 -8.79 5.47 7.90
C HIS A 19 -8.34 4.46 8.97
N GLU A 20 -8.92 3.25 8.95
CA GLU A 20 -8.54 2.15 9.85
C GLU A 20 -7.17 1.54 9.52
N ALA A 21 -6.71 1.62 8.26
CA ALA A 21 -5.46 1.03 7.81
C ALA A 21 -4.24 1.89 8.20
N ASN A 22 -3.14 1.22 8.60
CA ASN A 22 -1.84 1.87 8.73
C ASN A 22 -1.01 1.75 7.43
N VAL A 23 -1.15 0.64 6.73
CA VAL A 23 -0.40 0.29 5.51
C VAL A 23 -1.36 -0.36 4.51
N VAL A 24 -1.21 -0.01 3.23
CA VAL A 24 -1.95 -0.61 2.12
C VAL A 24 -0.98 -1.42 1.28
N VAL A 25 -1.30 -2.70 1.08
CA VAL A 25 -0.49 -3.60 0.23
C VAL A 25 -1.16 -3.78 -1.13
N VAL A 26 -0.40 -3.61 -2.21
CA VAL A 26 -0.86 -3.74 -3.60
C VAL A 26 0.01 -4.79 -4.33
N PRO A 27 -0.24 -6.08 -4.13
CA PRO A 27 0.57 -7.18 -4.66
C PRO A 27 0.19 -7.52 -6.12
N THR A 28 0.06 -6.51 -6.99
CA THR A 28 -0.47 -6.70 -8.35
C THR A 28 0.63 -7.24 -9.26
N LEU A 29 0.46 -8.42 -9.87
CA LEU A 29 1.47 -8.99 -10.78
C LEU A 29 1.48 -8.25 -12.13
N GLU A 30 0.29 -8.05 -12.68
CA GLU A 30 0.07 -7.37 -13.95
C GLU A 30 -1.04 -6.35 -13.77
N SER A 31 -0.78 -5.10 -14.13
CA SER A 31 -1.74 -4.01 -14.06
C SER A 31 -1.95 -3.39 -15.43
N ALA A 32 -3.20 -3.09 -15.74
CA ALA A 32 -3.58 -2.29 -16.90
C ALA A 32 -4.23 -0.99 -16.42
N GLY A 33 -3.80 0.13 -16.98
CA GLY A 33 -4.33 1.46 -16.64
C GLY A 33 -3.79 2.02 -15.32
N THR A 34 -4.53 2.99 -14.77
CA THR A 34 -4.12 3.70 -13.55
C THR A 34 -4.38 2.85 -12.31
N ASN A 35 -3.37 2.71 -11.45
CA ASN A 35 -3.48 2.00 -10.18
C ASN A 35 -4.22 2.86 -9.12
N VAL A 36 -5.52 3.06 -9.31
CA VAL A 36 -6.38 3.94 -8.48
C VAL A 36 -6.26 3.63 -6.99
N LYS A 37 -6.23 2.34 -6.62
CA LYS A 37 -6.04 1.88 -5.22
C LYS A 37 -4.78 2.42 -4.53
N VAL A 38 -3.71 2.71 -5.29
CA VAL A 38 -2.49 3.33 -4.77
C VAL A 38 -2.73 4.83 -4.57
N LEU A 39 -3.33 5.51 -5.54
CA LEU A 39 -3.66 6.94 -5.43
C LEU A 39 -4.61 7.21 -4.27
N GLU A 40 -5.64 6.38 -4.09
CA GLU A 40 -6.57 6.47 -2.96
C GLU A 40 -5.84 6.30 -1.62
N ALA A 41 -4.92 5.34 -1.52
CA ALA A 41 -4.12 5.12 -0.32
C ALA A 41 -3.24 6.35 0.00
N LEU A 42 -2.54 6.88 -1.00
CA LEU A 42 -1.67 8.04 -0.87
C LEU A 42 -2.45 9.32 -0.51
N ALA A 43 -3.59 9.55 -1.17
CA ALA A 43 -4.48 10.67 -0.87
C ALA A 43 -5.02 10.63 0.58
N MET A 44 -5.16 9.42 1.14
CA MET A 44 -5.56 9.18 2.53
C MET A 44 -4.36 9.14 3.51
N GLU A 45 -3.17 9.52 3.05
CA GLU A 45 -1.90 9.47 3.78
C GLU A 45 -1.63 8.09 4.39
N ARG A 46 -1.81 7.04 3.60
CA ARG A 46 -1.43 5.67 3.97
C ARG A 46 -0.11 5.30 3.32
N ALA A 47 0.74 4.65 4.10
CA ALA A 47 1.94 4.03 3.56
C ALA A 47 1.57 2.90 2.60
N VAL A 48 2.21 2.88 1.42
CA VAL A 48 1.97 1.88 0.39
C VAL A 48 3.14 0.91 0.28
N VAL A 49 2.82 -0.37 0.23
CA VAL A 49 3.75 -1.46 -0.14
C VAL A 49 3.21 -2.10 -1.42
N SER A 50 3.92 -1.99 -2.53
CA SER A 50 3.41 -2.41 -3.85
C SER A 50 4.47 -3.16 -4.63
N THR A 51 4.02 -3.94 -5.61
CA THR A 51 4.89 -4.35 -6.74
C THR A 51 5.17 -3.16 -7.65
N ALA A 52 6.20 -3.25 -8.48
CA ALA A 52 6.50 -2.25 -9.50
C ALA A 52 5.32 -2.08 -10.47
N SER A 53 4.70 -3.20 -10.85
CA SER A 53 3.49 -3.25 -11.69
C SER A 53 2.28 -2.56 -11.01
N GLY A 54 2.12 -2.77 -9.70
CA GLY A 54 1.02 -2.19 -8.90
C GLY A 54 1.11 -0.69 -8.68
N CYS A 55 2.27 -0.07 -8.91
CA CYS A 55 2.45 1.38 -8.84
C CYS A 55 3.00 1.99 -10.14
N ALA A 56 2.96 1.25 -11.24
CA ALA A 56 3.49 1.70 -12.53
C ALA A 56 2.83 3.03 -12.97
N GLY A 57 3.66 3.92 -13.51
CA GLY A 57 3.21 5.23 -14.03
C GLY A 57 2.90 6.29 -12.98
N LEU A 58 3.09 6.00 -11.69
CA LEU A 58 2.79 6.94 -10.59
C LEU A 58 4.01 7.75 -10.11
N GLY A 59 5.21 7.49 -10.64
CA GLY A 59 6.43 8.20 -10.24
C GLY A 59 6.86 7.97 -8.80
N LEU A 60 6.46 6.83 -8.20
CA LEU A 60 6.83 6.49 -6.83
C LEU A 60 8.26 5.98 -6.73
N GLU A 61 8.90 6.28 -5.61
CA GLU A 61 10.30 5.97 -5.31
C GLU A 61 10.36 5.02 -4.11
N HIS A 62 11.07 3.91 -4.30
CA HIS A 62 11.26 2.89 -3.28
C HIS A 62 11.90 3.47 -2.01
N GLY A 63 11.28 3.23 -0.86
CA GLY A 63 11.76 3.68 0.45
C GLY A 63 11.51 5.17 0.75
N VAL A 64 11.02 5.93 -0.22
CA VAL A 64 10.74 7.37 -0.08
C VAL A 64 9.24 7.65 -0.13
N THR A 65 8.56 7.27 -1.20
CA THR A 65 7.10 7.52 -1.38
C THR A 65 6.28 6.24 -1.40
N ALA A 66 6.92 5.08 -1.62
CA ALA A 66 6.33 3.75 -1.42
C ALA A 66 7.42 2.70 -1.12
N TRP A 67 7.06 1.56 -0.57
CA TRP A 67 7.93 0.38 -0.55
C TRP A 67 7.63 -0.48 -1.78
N ILE A 68 8.57 -0.58 -2.71
CA ILE A 68 8.39 -1.31 -3.97
C ILE A 68 9.14 -2.64 -3.93
N ALA A 69 8.43 -3.76 -4.14
CA ALA A 69 8.99 -5.11 -4.10
C ALA A 69 8.14 -6.07 -4.95
N ASP A 70 8.76 -6.96 -5.72
CA ASP A 70 8.05 -7.78 -6.72
C ASP A 70 7.75 -9.21 -6.28
N THR A 71 8.36 -9.69 -5.19
CA THR A 71 8.09 -11.03 -4.65
C THR A 71 7.26 -10.97 -3.36
N ALA A 72 6.52 -12.05 -3.08
CA ALA A 72 5.76 -12.16 -1.84
C ALA A 72 6.64 -12.08 -0.58
N ALA A 73 7.86 -12.61 -0.65
CA ALA A 73 8.81 -12.58 0.47
C ALA A 73 9.29 -11.15 0.75
N GLU A 74 9.63 -10.39 -0.30
CA GLU A 74 10.07 -9.00 -0.16
C GLU A 74 8.93 -8.07 0.24
N LEU A 75 7.70 -8.30 -0.26
CA LEU A 75 6.50 -7.59 0.18
C LEU A 75 6.24 -7.83 1.67
N ALA A 76 6.38 -9.07 2.15
CA ALA A 76 6.26 -9.39 3.56
C ALA A 76 7.34 -8.71 4.41
N ALA A 77 8.61 -8.72 3.96
CA ALA A 77 9.70 -8.02 4.63
C ALA A 77 9.48 -6.49 4.68
N GLY A 78 8.96 -5.91 3.59
CA GLY A 78 8.56 -4.51 3.53
C GLY A 78 7.44 -4.18 4.50
N LEU A 79 6.41 -5.04 4.58
CA LEU A 79 5.33 -4.89 5.56
C LEU A 79 5.86 -4.90 7.00
N TYR A 80 6.76 -5.83 7.35
CA TYR A 80 7.37 -5.85 8.69
C TYR A 80 8.15 -4.56 8.99
N THR A 81 8.94 -4.08 8.03
CA THR A 81 9.71 -2.84 8.18
C THR A 81 8.80 -1.63 8.39
N VAL A 82 7.80 -1.45 7.51
CA VAL A 82 6.91 -0.28 7.52
C VAL A 82 5.92 -0.32 8.71
N LEU A 83 5.48 -1.50 9.13
CA LEU A 83 4.64 -1.63 10.34
C LEU A 83 5.46 -1.39 11.61
N GLY A 84 6.72 -1.84 11.64
CA GLY A 84 7.63 -1.70 12.78
C GLY A 84 8.15 -0.28 13.03
N ASP A 85 8.21 0.57 12.00
CA ASP A 85 8.68 1.95 12.11
C ASP A 85 7.58 2.97 11.78
N ALA A 86 6.98 3.56 12.83
CA ALA A 86 5.96 4.59 12.69
C ALA A 86 6.48 5.88 12.02
N GLY A 87 7.74 6.24 12.25
CA GLY A 87 8.34 7.43 11.66
C GLY A 87 8.53 7.27 10.15
N LEU A 88 9.10 6.13 9.73
CA LEU A 88 9.22 5.77 8.32
C LEU A 88 7.85 5.76 7.64
N ARG A 89 6.88 5.08 8.24
CA ARG A 89 5.52 4.98 7.71
C ARG A 89 4.89 6.35 7.46
N MET A 90 5.00 7.27 8.42
CA MET A 90 4.45 8.63 8.30
C MET A 90 5.20 9.48 7.27
N ARG A 91 6.54 9.38 7.20
CA ARG A 91 7.33 10.08 6.18
C ARG A 91 6.94 9.63 4.78
N MET A 92 6.84 8.32 4.57
CA MET A 92 6.50 7.72 3.27
C MET A 92 5.09 8.08 2.83
N ALA A 93 4.11 7.96 3.74
CA ALA A 93 2.72 8.34 3.47
C ALA A 93 2.56 9.80 3.07
N ARG A 94 3.30 10.71 3.71
CA ARG A 94 3.26 12.16 3.39
C ARG A 94 4.00 12.49 2.10
N ALA A 95 5.12 11.83 1.84
CA ALA A 95 5.92 12.08 0.65
C ALA A 95 5.23 11.59 -0.64
N GLY A 96 4.37 10.58 -0.54
CA GLY A 96 3.62 10.06 -1.69
C GLY A 96 2.24 10.70 -1.94
N ARG A 97 1.76 11.59 -1.04
CA ARG A 97 0.51 12.34 -1.24
C ARG A 97 0.63 13.39 -2.33
#